data_AF-A0A960TWD5-F1
#
_entry.id   AF-A0A960TWD5-F1
#
_cell.length_a   1.000
_cell.length_b   1.000
_cell.length_c   1.000
_cell.angle_alpha   90.00
_cell.angle_beta   90.00
_cell.angle_gamma   90.00
#
_symmetry.space_group_name_H-M   'P 1'
#
loop_
_entity.id
_entity.type
_entity.pdbx_description
1 polymer ?
#
loop_
_entity_poly.entity_id
_entity_poly.type
_entity_poly.pdbx_seq_one_letter_code
_entity_poly.pdbx_strand_id
1 'polypeptide(L)'
;MNIDHADILAPPPGDLSVSLLDSLFGPGWHSYLWGGAPAGAGSVLAELLGYFNVLVLAGVAVTLIIMTFSGVIGTSHEGTPLGKKYHSIWVPMRGVTSITLLTPVPWAGGFSILQAATLAVAFFGIGFASTLWSVGLDYMEKRVGDMMAVDASPADNAFILGSLETLVVRRYLAAQGREVPAIRAEPEWVGTADPSGWDKSWSRLDQPESGQWVWRVPPPPGSTIPANGLGAFFVKCADRTSTVCETRKRATFRLISELDPIAEAIVSRRTGTQTRLPLTDGAIRAAKARYLSVMREAVVMEM
;
A
#
# COMPACT_ATOMS: atom_id res chain seq x y z
N MET A 1 -11.00 -6.72 -9.62
CA MET A 1 -11.95 -7.27 -8.62
C MET A 1 -13.25 -6.47 -8.73
N ASN A 2 -14.40 -7.12 -8.93
CA ASN A 2 -15.67 -6.43 -9.15
C ASN A 2 -16.13 -5.86 -7.80
N ILE A 3 -16.15 -4.53 -7.65
CA ILE A 3 -16.67 -3.89 -6.45
C ILE A 3 -18.19 -3.87 -6.61
N ASP A 4 -18.89 -4.81 -5.97
CA ASP A 4 -20.35 -4.74 -5.90
C ASP A 4 -20.72 -3.52 -5.05
N HIS A 5 -21.28 -2.49 -5.67
CA HIS A 5 -21.63 -1.21 -5.02
C HIS A 5 -22.60 -1.35 -3.82
N ALA A 6 -23.19 -2.53 -3.64
CA ALA A 6 -24.10 -2.86 -2.54
C ALA A 6 -23.36 -3.07 -1.20
N ASP A 7 -22.06 -3.39 -1.21
CA ASP A 7 -21.29 -3.69 0.02
C ASP A 7 -20.33 -2.56 0.44
N ILE A 8 -20.49 -1.35 -0.10
CA ILE A 8 -19.58 -0.22 0.21
C ILE A 8 -19.54 0.15 1.70
N LEU A 9 -20.60 -0.19 2.43
CA LEU A 9 -20.77 0.08 3.86
C LEU A 9 -20.59 -1.17 4.73
N ALA A 10 -20.51 -2.36 4.13
CA ALA A 10 -20.33 -3.61 4.84
C ALA A 10 -18.85 -4.02 4.78
N PRO A 11 -18.19 -4.25 5.93
CA PRO A 11 -16.81 -4.72 5.94
C PRO A 11 -16.72 -6.14 5.32
N PRO A 12 -15.65 -6.42 4.56
CA PRO A 12 -15.46 -7.72 3.93
C PRO A 12 -15.26 -8.84 4.98
N PRO A 13 -15.61 -10.10 4.66
CA PRO A 13 -15.39 -11.23 5.55
C PRO A 13 -13.89 -11.38 5.89
N GLY A 14 -13.53 -11.26 7.17
CA GLY A 14 -12.14 -11.35 7.63
C GLY A 14 -11.39 -10.02 7.77
N ASP A 15 -12.10 -8.87 7.76
CA ASP A 15 -11.49 -7.58 8.07
C ASP A 15 -10.84 -7.57 9.47
N LEU A 16 -9.55 -7.20 9.52
CA LEU A 16 -8.77 -7.16 10.75
C LEU A 16 -9.40 -6.21 11.79
N SER A 17 -9.99 -5.11 11.33
CA SER A 17 -10.61 -4.10 12.19
C SER A 17 -11.84 -4.65 12.91
N VAL A 18 -12.63 -5.47 12.21
CA VAL A 18 -13.79 -6.17 12.80
C VAL A 18 -13.34 -7.23 13.78
N SER A 19 -12.28 -7.98 13.46
CA SER A 19 -11.70 -8.99 14.36
C SER A 19 -11.11 -8.38 15.65
N LEU A 20 -10.51 -7.19 15.57
CA LEU A 20 -10.08 -6.45 16.76
C LEU A 20 -11.29 -6.04 17.62
N LEU A 21 -12.38 -5.59 17.01
CA LEU A 21 -13.60 -5.26 17.73
C LEU A 21 -14.29 -6.50 18.32
N ASP A 22 -14.20 -7.66 17.66
CA ASP A 22 -14.66 -8.94 18.22
C ASP A 22 -13.93 -9.29 19.53
N SER A 23 -12.66 -8.91 19.68
CA SER A 23 -11.92 -9.13 20.93
C SER A 23 -12.41 -8.25 22.09
N LEU A 24 -13.00 -7.09 21.80
CA LEU A 24 -13.49 -6.12 22.79
C LEU A 24 -14.97 -6.31 23.12
N PHE A 25 -15.80 -6.52 22.10
CA PHE A 25 -17.26 -6.58 22.21
C PHE A 25 -17.84 -7.99 22.06
N GLY A 26 -16.97 -8.98 21.90
CA GLY A 26 -17.32 -10.37 21.69
C GLY A 26 -17.52 -10.68 20.20
N PRO A 27 -17.34 -11.94 19.80
CA PRO A 27 -17.56 -12.38 18.42
C PRO A 27 -18.98 -12.03 17.95
N GLY A 28 -19.08 -11.34 16.82
CA GLY A 28 -20.37 -11.03 16.23
C GLY A 28 -21.08 -9.83 16.84
N TRP A 29 -20.34 -8.91 17.48
CA TRP A 29 -20.88 -7.66 18.05
C TRP A 29 -21.74 -6.84 17.07
N HIS A 30 -21.47 -6.94 15.77
CA HIS A 30 -22.27 -6.28 14.73
C HIS A 30 -23.73 -6.77 14.69
N SER A 31 -24.07 -7.91 15.31
CA SER A 31 -25.47 -8.34 15.47
C SER A 31 -26.29 -7.36 16.32
N TYR A 32 -25.66 -6.64 17.26
CA TYR A 32 -26.32 -5.63 18.08
C TYR A 32 -26.98 -4.52 17.23
N LEU A 33 -26.43 -4.26 16.03
CA LEU A 33 -26.92 -3.24 15.10
C LEU A 33 -28.23 -3.64 14.42
N TRP A 34 -28.45 -4.95 14.27
CA TRP A 34 -29.59 -5.52 13.54
C TRP A 34 -30.62 -6.19 14.45
N GLY A 35 -30.54 -5.91 15.77
CA GLY A 35 -31.45 -6.47 16.75
C GLY A 35 -31.18 -7.94 17.12
N GLY A 36 -29.99 -8.45 16.82
CA GLY A 36 -29.56 -9.80 17.19
C GLY A 36 -28.66 -9.81 18.42
N ALA A 37 -28.81 -10.82 19.27
CA ALA A 37 -27.84 -11.13 20.31
C ALA A 37 -26.58 -11.76 19.67
N PRO A 38 -25.36 -11.39 20.12
CA PRO A 38 -24.13 -11.93 19.56
C PRO A 38 -24.00 -13.42 19.85
N ALA A 39 -23.26 -14.11 18.99
CA ALA A 39 -22.96 -15.53 19.15
C ALA A 39 -21.79 -15.70 20.13
N GLY A 40 -22.08 -15.83 21.43
CA GLY A 40 -21.05 -16.12 22.44
C GLY A 40 -21.37 -15.60 23.84
N ALA A 41 -20.43 -15.79 24.77
CA ALA A 41 -20.48 -15.12 26.07
C ALA A 41 -20.48 -13.60 25.82
N GLY A 42 -21.55 -12.92 26.22
CA GLY A 42 -21.67 -11.47 26.04
C GLY A 42 -20.44 -10.75 26.58
N SER A 43 -19.99 -9.70 25.90
CA SER A 43 -18.77 -9.01 26.35
C SER A 43 -18.95 -8.44 27.76
N VAL A 44 -17.95 -8.67 28.60
CA VAL A 44 -17.87 -8.08 29.95
C VAL A 44 -18.02 -6.55 29.87
N LEU A 45 -17.50 -5.94 28.80
CA LEU A 45 -17.62 -4.51 28.55
C LEU A 45 -19.07 -4.07 28.31
N ALA A 46 -19.87 -4.84 27.56
CA ALA A 46 -21.29 -4.56 27.37
C ALA A 46 -22.07 -4.60 28.69
N GLU A 47 -21.76 -5.56 29.55
CA GLU A 47 -22.39 -5.70 30.86
C GLU A 47 -22.03 -4.53 31.79
N LEU A 48 -20.76 -4.15 31.86
CA LEU A 48 -20.30 -2.98 32.62
C LEU A 48 -20.94 -1.68 32.12
N LEU A 49 -21.03 -1.50 30.80
CA LEU A 49 -21.69 -0.34 30.19
C LEU A 49 -23.20 -0.35 30.45
N GLY A 50 -23.83 -1.53 30.57
CA GLY A 50 -25.21 -1.66 31.03
C GLY A 50 -25.44 -1.06 32.41
N TYR A 51 -24.59 -1.41 33.39
CA TYR A 51 -24.67 -0.83 34.74
C TYR A 51 -24.37 0.68 34.73
N PHE A 52 -23.43 1.12 33.90
CA PHE A 52 -23.16 2.55 33.72
C PHE A 52 -24.39 3.31 33.18
N ASN A 53 -25.09 2.74 32.19
CA ASN A 53 -26.30 3.35 31.62
C ASN A 53 -27.40 3.54 32.68
N VAL A 54 -27.57 2.58 33.60
CA VAL A 54 -28.51 2.70 34.73
C VAL A 54 -28.12 3.86 35.65
N LEU A 55 -26.83 4.03 35.96
CA LEU A 55 -26.34 5.13 36.78
C LEU A 55 -26.61 6.49 36.13
N VAL A 56 -26.35 6.62 34.82
CA VAL A 56 -26.62 7.86 34.09
C VAL A 56 -28.13 8.12 34.00
N LEU A 57 -28.95 7.08 33.81
CA LEU A 57 -30.41 7.22 33.80
C LEU A 57 -30.94 7.74 35.15
N ALA A 58 -30.37 7.28 36.27
CA ALA A 58 -30.68 7.82 37.59
C ALA A 58 -30.29 9.31 37.71
N GLY A 59 -29.13 9.71 37.18
CA GLY A 59 -28.73 11.12 37.13
C GLY A 59 -29.66 12.00 36.29
N VAL A 60 -30.13 11.50 35.15
CA VAL A 60 -31.14 12.18 34.32
C VAL A 60 -32.46 12.32 35.07
N ALA A 61 -32.90 11.28 35.78
CA ALA A 61 -34.11 11.33 36.60
C ALA A 61 -34.01 12.40 37.70
N VAL A 62 -32.89 12.48 38.42
CA VAL A 62 -32.64 13.53 39.43
C VAL A 62 -32.68 14.92 38.79
N THR A 63 -32.07 15.09 37.63
CA THR A 63 -32.07 16.37 36.90
C THR A 63 -33.49 16.78 36.50
N LEU A 64 -34.31 15.84 36.01
CA LEU A 64 -35.71 16.10 35.67
C LEU A 64 -36.56 16.46 36.88
N ILE A 65 -36.30 15.82 38.03
CA ILE A 65 -36.96 16.16 39.30
C ILE A 65 -36.65 17.61 39.67
N ILE A 66 -35.36 18.00 39.69
CA ILE A 66 -34.94 19.38 39.99
C ILE A 66 -35.56 20.37 38.99
N MET A 67 -35.58 20.02 37.70
CA MET A 67 -36.17 20.83 36.64
C MET A 67 -37.67 21.04 36.88
N THR A 68 -38.40 19.98 37.24
CA THR A 68 -39.84 20.03 37.50
C THR A 68 -40.14 20.89 38.73
N PHE A 69 -39.41 20.71 39.83
CA PHE A 69 -39.55 21.55 41.02
C PHE A 69 -39.26 23.03 40.72
N SER A 70 -38.19 23.32 39.98
CA SER A 70 -37.87 24.69 39.56
C SER A 70 -38.95 25.29 38.64
N GLY A 71 -39.57 24.47 37.79
CA GLY A 71 -40.70 24.87 36.94
C GLY A 71 -41.96 25.17 37.74
N VAL A 72 -42.27 24.39 38.78
CA VAL A 72 -43.40 24.65 39.69
C VAL A 72 -43.21 25.96 40.45
N ILE A 73 -41.99 26.20 40.98
CA ILE A 73 -41.65 27.46 41.66
C ILE A 73 -41.71 28.64 40.68
N GLY A 74 -41.20 28.49 39.46
CA GLY A 74 -41.31 29.54 38.43
C GLY A 74 -42.76 29.85 38.05
N THR A 75 -43.62 28.83 38.02
CA THR A 75 -45.05 28.97 37.70
C THR A 75 -45.80 29.69 38.82
N SER A 76 -45.45 29.46 40.09
CA SER A 76 -46.09 30.14 41.23
C SER A 76 -45.74 31.63 41.31
N HIS A 77 -44.53 32.02 40.90
CA HIS A 77 -44.10 33.43 40.92
C HIS A 77 -44.54 34.24 39.71
N GLU A 78 -44.64 33.62 38.53
CA GLU A 78 -44.82 34.35 37.26
C GLU A 78 -46.13 34.03 36.52
N GLY A 79 -46.91 33.04 36.98
CA GLY A 79 -48.22 32.66 36.42
C GLY A 79 -48.17 31.98 35.05
N THR A 80 -46.99 31.86 34.43
CA THR A 80 -46.77 31.11 33.19
C THR A 80 -46.17 29.74 33.49
N PRO A 81 -46.68 28.64 32.91
CA PRO A 81 -46.11 27.31 33.12
C PRO A 81 -44.63 27.29 32.75
N LEU A 82 -43.79 26.80 33.67
CA LEU A 82 -42.31 26.76 33.62
C LEU A 82 -41.58 28.10 33.85
N GLY A 83 -42.30 29.21 34.06
CA GLY A 83 -41.73 30.56 34.19
C GLY A 83 -41.13 31.09 32.88
N LYS A 84 -40.82 32.39 32.82
CA LYS A 84 -40.21 33.06 31.66
C LYS A 84 -38.77 32.64 31.39
N LYS A 85 -38.12 31.94 32.32
CA LYS A 85 -36.73 31.49 32.22
C LYS A 85 -36.53 30.24 31.37
N TYR A 86 -37.56 29.40 31.20
CA TYR A 86 -37.46 28.15 30.48
C TYR A 86 -38.43 28.10 29.30
N HIS A 87 -37.94 27.66 28.14
CA HIS A 87 -38.78 27.53 26.96
C HIS A 87 -39.70 26.31 27.09
N SER A 88 -41.00 26.54 27.29
CA SER A 88 -42.00 25.50 27.64
C SER A 88 -42.08 24.34 26.63
N ILE A 89 -41.68 24.54 25.37
CA ILE A 89 -41.63 23.48 24.33
C ILE A 89 -40.32 22.67 24.33
N TRP A 90 -39.16 23.31 24.55
CA TRP A 90 -37.86 22.71 24.27
C TRP A 90 -37.34 21.88 25.45
N VAL A 91 -37.72 22.25 26.67
CA VAL A 91 -37.36 21.52 27.89
C VAL A 91 -37.96 20.11 27.93
N PRO A 92 -39.28 19.91 27.74
CA PRO A 92 -39.85 18.56 27.72
C PRO A 92 -39.36 17.75 26.51
N MET A 93 -39.19 18.37 25.34
CA MET A 93 -38.64 17.69 24.16
C MET A 93 -37.24 17.13 24.44
N ARG A 94 -36.35 17.91 25.06
CA ARG A 94 -35.01 17.46 25.49
C ARG A 94 -35.08 16.35 26.52
N GLY A 95 -35.97 16.46 27.51
CA GLY A 95 -36.16 15.42 28.51
C GLY A 95 -36.56 14.08 27.89
N VAL A 96 -37.55 14.08 27.00
CA VAL A 96 -38.01 12.88 26.30
C VAL A 96 -36.90 12.31 25.42
N THR A 97 -36.21 13.15 24.63
CA THR A 97 -35.10 12.67 23.78
C THR A 97 -33.96 12.09 24.60
N SER A 98 -33.56 12.72 25.70
CA SER A 98 -32.51 12.20 26.59
C SER A 98 -32.89 10.84 27.18
N ILE A 99 -34.13 10.67 27.65
CA ILE A 99 -34.61 9.38 28.16
C ILE A 99 -34.59 8.34 27.04
N THR A 100 -35.21 8.63 25.89
CA THR A 100 -35.30 7.69 24.77
C THR A 100 -33.92 7.20 24.32
N LEU A 101 -32.96 8.11 24.19
CA LEU A 101 -31.61 7.78 23.74
C LEU A 101 -30.80 6.97 24.77
N LEU A 102 -31.12 7.10 26.06
CA LEU A 102 -30.50 6.34 27.14
C LEU A 102 -31.19 5.01 27.43
N THR A 103 -32.47 4.86 27.05
CA THR A 103 -33.25 3.66 27.38
C THR A 103 -32.49 2.43 26.87
N PRO A 104 -32.21 1.46 27.76
CA PRO A 104 -31.51 0.24 27.36
C PRO A 104 -32.36 -0.51 26.35
N VAL A 105 -31.74 -0.91 25.25
CA VAL A 105 -32.46 -1.56 24.16
C VAL A 105 -32.58 -3.06 24.46
N PRO A 106 -33.78 -3.68 24.39
CA PRO A 106 -33.98 -5.06 24.82
C PRO A 106 -33.09 -6.09 24.11
N TRP A 107 -32.68 -5.79 22.87
CA TRP A 107 -31.87 -6.66 22.02
C TRP A 107 -30.36 -6.40 22.08
N ALA A 108 -29.92 -5.32 22.74
CA ALA A 108 -28.53 -4.86 22.69
C ALA A 108 -27.70 -5.23 23.93
N GLY A 109 -28.10 -6.22 24.72
CA GLY A 109 -27.28 -6.81 25.78
C GLY A 109 -26.75 -5.85 26.85
N GLY A 110 -27.36 -4.66 27.03
CA GLY A 110 -26.93 -3.64 27.99
C GLY A 110 -26.54 -2.29 27.37
N PHE A 111 -26.33 -2.19 26.06
CA PHE A 111 -26.02 -0.91 25.41
C PHE A 111 -27.24 0.04 25.35
N SER A 112 -26.98 1.34 25.47
CA SER A 112 -27.97 2.39 25.17
C SER A 112 -28.06 2.64 23.67
N ILE A 113 -29.15 3.28 23.20
CA ILE A 113 -29.36 3.58 21.78
C ILE A 113 -28.21 4.43 21.22
N LEU A 114 -27.70 5.39 22.00
CA LEU A 114 -26.54 6.20 21.59
C LEU A 114 -25.25 5.38 21.42
N GLN A 115 -25.01 4.43 22.32
CA GLN A 115 -23.83 3.56 22.22
C GLN A 115 -23.95 2.63 21.01
N ALA A 116 -25.12 2.06 20.76
CA ALA A 116 -25.40 1.25 19.58
C ALA A 116 -25.24 2.08 18.29
N ALA A 117 -25.71 3.32 18.25
CA ALA A 117 -25.53 4.21 17.10
C ALA A 117 -24.05 4.53 16.85
N THR A 118 -23.26 4.72 17.91
CA THR A 118 -21.82 4.95 17.79
C THR A 118 -21.11 3.72 17.21
N LEU A 119 -21.48 2.52 17.67
CA LEU A 119 -20.99 1.26 17.10
C LEU A 119 -21.42 1.09 15.63
N ALA A 120 -22.62 1.54 15.26
CA ALA A 120 -23.10 1.51 13.88
C ALA A 120 -22.23 2.38 12.96
N VAL A 121 -21.93 3.61 13.39
CA VAL A 121 -21.06 4.53 12.65
C VAL A 121 -19.66 3.95 12.50
N ALA A 122 -19.13 3.31 13.53
CA ALA A 122 -17.84 2.63 13.45
C ALA A 122 -17.87 1.47 12.44
N PHE A 123 -18.91 0.64 12.47
CA PHE A 123 -19.09 -0.48 11.54
C PHE A 123 -19.13 -0.02 10.07
N PHE A 124 -19.97 0.97 9.77
CA PHE A 124 -20.07 1.53 8.42
C PHE A 124 -18.79 2.26 8.00
N GLY A 125 -18.08 2.89 8.93
CA GLY A 125 -16.78 3.52 8.69
C GLY A 125 -15.71 2.51 8.28
N ILE A 126 -15.69 1.32 8.88
CA ILE A 126 -14.76 0.24 8.50
C ILE A 126 -15.08 -0.24 7.08
N GLY A 127 -16.36 -0.52 6.77
CA GLY A 127 -16.74 -0.93 5.41
C GLY A 127 -16.35 0.09 4.33
N PHE A 128 -16.57 1.37 4.62
CA PHE A 128 -16.16 2.45 3.72
C PHE A 128 -14.64 2.53 3.57
N ALA A 129 -13.89 2.44 4.67
CA ALA A 129 -12.43 2.47 4.64
C ALA A 129 -11.83 1.31 3.85
N SER A 130 -12.35 0.09 4.02
CA SER A 130 -11.90 -1.10 3.30
C SER A 130 -12.20 -1.01 1.80
N THR A 131 -13.33 -0.39 1.44
CA THR A 131 -13.64 -0.09 0.03
C THR A 131 -12.73 1.00 -0.53
N LEU A 132 -12.48 2.08 0.23
CA LEU A 132 -11.58 3.15 -0.20
C LEU A 132 -10.16 2.62 -0.39
N TRP A 133 -9.72 1.72 0.48
CA TRP A 133 -8.43 1.04 0.39
C TRP A 133 -8.31 0.17 -0.86
N SER A 134 -9.33 -0.63 -1.16
CA SER A 134 -9.32 -1.49 -2.35
C SER A 134 -9.35 -0.68 -3.64
N VAL A 135 -10.11 0.43 -3.69
CA VAL A 135 -10.12 1.38 -4.81
C VAL A 135 -8.75 2.05 -4.95
N GLY A 136 -8.15 2.48 -3.83
CA GLY A 136 -6.82 3.06 -3.82
C GLY A 136 -5.76 2.09 -4.34
N LEU A 137 -5.80 0.83 -3.91
CA LEU A 137 -4.90 -0.22 -4.40
C LEU A 137 -5.11 -0.54 -5.88
N ASP A 138 -6.35 -0.67 -6.35
CA ASP A 138 -6.63 -0.92 -7.78
C ASP A 138 -6.20 0.26 -8.66
N TYR A 139 -6.38 1.49 -8.17
CA TYR A 139 -5.88 2.69 -8.83
C TYR A 139 -4.34 2.73 -8.86
N MET A 140 -3.69 2.38 -7.74
CA MET A 140 -2.25 2.27 -7.68
C MET A 140 -1.74 1.16 -8.58
N GLU A 141 -2.31 -0.04 -8.57
CA GLU A 141 -1.93 -1.18 -9.41
C GLU A 141 -2.00 -0.83 -10.90
N LYS A 142 -3.06 -0.14 -11.32
CA LYS A 142 -3.24 0.29 -12.72
C LYS A 142 -2.38 1.48 -13.12
N ARG A 143 -1.91 2.28 -12.17
CA ARG A 143 -1.12 3.51 -12.40
C ARG A 143 0.23 3.51 -11.68
N VAL A 144 0.77 2.32 -11.40
CA VAL A 144 2.09 2.14 -10.77
C VAL A 144 3.16 2.90 -11.57
N GLY A 145 3.02 3.03 -12.90
CA GLY A 145 3.95 3.80 -13.73
C GLY A 145 3.99 5.31 -13.44
N ASP A 146 2.92 5.87 -12.88
CA ASP A 146 2.68 7.32 -12.76
C ASP A 146 2.83 7.82 -11.30
N MET A 147 2.64 6.93 -10.31
CA MET A 147 2.73 7.28 -8.87
C MET A 147 3.99 6.79 -8.17
N MET A 148 4.78 5.93 -8.80
CA MET A 148 6.10 5.62 -8.26
C MET A 148 6.97 6.86 -8.45
N ALA A 149 7.52 7.40 -7.35
CA ALA A 149 8.76 8.17 -7.47
C ALA A 149 9.68 7.31 -8.32
N VAL A 150 10.16 7.83 -9.46
CA VAL A 150 11.04 7.13 -10.43
C VAL A 150 11.90 6.15 -9.65
N ASP A 151 11.51 4.88 -9.65
CA ASP A 151 12.24 3.88 -8.89
C ASP A 151 13.54 3.76 -9.65
N ALA A 152 14.58 4.40 -9.11
CA ALA A 152 15.91 4.48 -9.67
C ALA A 152 16.60 3.10 -9.61
N SER A 153 15.85 2.00 -9.64
CA SER A 153 16.34 0.65 -9.47
C SER A 153 17.44 0.27 -10.49
N PRO A 154 17.45 0.74 -11.76
CA PRO A 154 18.62 0.54 -12.64
C PRO A 154 19.74 1.57 -12.45
N ALA A 155 19.49 2.68 -11.74
CA ALA A 155 20.47 3.71 -11.40
C ALA A 155 21.03 3.56 -9.98
N ASP A 156 20.65 2.50 -9.27
CA ASP A 156 21.25 2.14 -8.00
C ASP A 156 22.72 1.81 -8.19
N ASN A 157 23.53 2.24 -7.22
CA ASN A 157 24.97 2.04 -7.29
C ASN A 157 25.31 0.55 -7.40
N ALA A 158 24.49 -0.34 -6.81
CA ALA A 158 24.63 -1.78 -6.94
C ALA A 158 24.48 -2.28 -8.38
N PHE A 159 23.48 -1.79 -9.11
CA PHE A 159 23.27 -2.16 -10.52
C PHE A 159 24.39 -1.60 -11.41
N ILE A 160 24.79 -0.34 -11.20
CA ILE A 160 25.87 0.29 -11.98
C ILE A 160 27.20 -0.43 -11.75
N LEU A 161 27.52 -0.77 -10.50
CA LEU A 161 28.76 -1.48 -10.17
C LEU A 161 28.73 -2.92 -10.72
N GLY A 162 27.64 -3.66 -10.53
CA GLY A 162 27.52 -5.03 -11.04
C GLY A 162 27.55 -5.09 -12.58
N SER A 163 26.95 -4.11 -13.26
CA SER A 163 27.05 -3.99 -14.71
C SER A 163 28.44 -3.62 -15.19
N LEU A 164 29.12 -2.71 -14.49
CA LEU A 164 30.51 -2.38 -14.82
C LEU A 164 31.44 -3.59 -14.65
N GLU A 165 31.32 -4.36 -13.56
CA GLU A 165 32.11 -5.57 -13.34
C GLU A 165 31.94 -6.59 -14.48
N THR A 166 30.69 -6.84 -14.86
CA THR A 166 30.34 -7.73 -15.97
C THR A 166 30.94 -7.27 -17.30
N LEU A 167 30.85 -5.97 -17.60
CA LEU A 167 31.40 -5.38 -18.81
C LEU A 167 32.94 -5.43 -18.83
N VAL A 168 33.59 -5.20 -17.69
CA VAL A 168 35.05 -5.30 -17.54
C VAL A 168 35.52 -6.72 -17.81
N VAL A 169 34.85 -7.73 -17.25
CA VAL A 169 35.18 -9.15 -17.50
C VAL A 169 35.03 -9.48 -18.98
N ARG A 170 33.93 -9.04 -19.62
CA ARG A 170 33.71 -9.23 -21.06
C ARG A 170 34.84 -8.62 -21.90
N ARG A 171 35.24 -7.37 -21.61
CA ARG A 171 36.34 -6.69 -22.32
C ARG A 171 37.70 -7.31 -22.04
N TYR A 172 37.92 -7.81 -20.83
CA TYR A 172 39.15 -8.52 -20.48
C TYR A 172 39.30 -9.82 -21.27
N LEU A 173 38.23 -10.60 -21.40
CA LEU A 173 38.22 -11.82 -22.23
C LEU A 173 38.45 -11.51 -23.72
N ALA A 174 37.85 -10.41 -24.22
CA ALA A 174 38.09 -9.93 -25.57
C ALA A 174 39.57 -9.56 -25.80
N ALA A 175 40.21 -8.89 -24.83
CA ALA A 175 41.63 -8.55 -24.90
C ALA A 175 42.56 -9.79 -24.88
N GLN A 176 42.11 -10.92 -24.33
CA GLN A 176 42.84 -12.19 -24.36
C GLN A 176 42.68 -12.96 -25.69
N GLY A 177 42.08 -12.35 -26.72
CA GLY A 177 41.88 -12.98 -28.03
C GLY A 177 40.72 -13.95 -28.08
N ARG A 178 39.81 -13.93 -27.09
CA ARG A 178 38.54 -14.68 -27.15
C ARG A 178 37.48 -13.79 -27.77
N GLU A 179 36.85 -14.24 -28.85
CA GLU A 179 35.73 -13.51 -29.44
C GLU A 179 34.54 -13.50 -28.47
N VAL A 180 34.21 -12.33 -27.91
CA VAL A 180 33.02 -12.18 -27.05
C VAL A 180 31.96 -11.37 -27.81
N PRO A 181 30.79 -11.94 -28.13
CA PRO A 181 29.76 -11.23 -28.88
C PRO A 181 29.27 -9.97 -28.15
N ALA A 182 28.68 -9.05 -28.92
CA ALA A 182 27.99 -7.89 -28.39
C ALA A 182 26.78 -8.30 -27.53
N ILE A 183 26.50 -7.52 -26.47
CA ILE A 183 25.22 -7.63 -25.77
C ILE A 183 24.13 -7.28 -26.79
N ARG A 184 23.12 -8.14 -26.89
CA ARG A 184 22.02 -7.94 -27.83
C ARG A 184 21.25 -6.67 -27.47
N ALA A 185 20.89 -5.86 -28.47
CA ALA A 185 20.11 -4.64 -28.25
C ALA A 185 18.70 -4.95 -27.73
N GLU A 186 18.11 -6.05 -28.20
CA GLU A 186 16.80 -6.51 -27.76
C GLU A 186 16.91 -7.50 -26.58
N PRO A 187 16.31 -7.17 -25.42
CA PRO A 187 16.21 -8.08 -24.29
C PRO A 187 15.19 -9.19 -24.54
N GLU A 188 15.35 -10.28 -23.80
CA GLU A 188 14.41 -11.39 -23.75
C GLU A 188 13.34 -11.11 -22.67
N TRP A 189 12.07 -11.40 -22.97
CA TRP A 189 10.98 -11.25 -22.00
C TRP A 189 10.76 -12.55 -21.23
N VAL A 190 10.76 -12.47 -19.90
CA VAL A 190 10.43 -13.58 -19.01
C VAL A 190 8.96 -13.44 -18.61
N GLY A 191 8.07 -13.98 -19.46
CA GLY A 191 6.63 -13.76 -19.37
C GLY A 191 5.86 -14.69 -18.44
N THR A 192 6.39 -15.87 -18.15
CA THR A 192 5.80 -16.83 -17.21
C THR A 192 6.94 -17.62 -16.59
N ALA A 193 7.02 -17.67 -15.26
CA ALA A 193 7.81 -18.70 -14.59
C ALA A 193 7.11 -20.04 -14.87
N ASP A 194 7.41 -20.67 -16.01
CA ASP A 194 7.01 -22.05 -16.25
C ASP A 194 7.81 -22.92 -15.24
N PRO A 195 7.16 -23.54 -14.24
CA PRO A 195 7.83 -24.39 -13.26
C PRO A 195 8.24 -25.74 -13.85
N SER A 196 8.11 -25.95 -15.16
CA SER A 196 8.53 -27.17 -15.87
C SER A 196 9.51 -26.89 -17.03
N GLY A 197 9.59 -25.64 -17.49
CA GLY A 197 10.48 -25.16 -18.55
C GLY A 197 11.80 -24.54 -18.04
N TRP A 198 12.38 -25.10 -16.97
CA TRP A 198 13.60 -24.56 -16.35
C TRP A 198 14.78 -24.51 -17.33
N ASP A 199 15.17 -23.32 -17.77
CA ASP A 199 16.48 -23.10 -18.35
C ASP A 199 17.54 -23.28 -17.24
N LYS A 200 18.15 -24.47 -17.20
CA LYS A 200 19.17 -24.87 -16.20
C LYS A 200 20.46 -24.01 -16.26
N SER A 201 20.50 -22.99 -17.11
CA SER A 201 21.61 -22.03 -17.19
C SER A 201 21.60 -20.97 -16.08
N TRP A 202 20.51 -20.83 -15.31
CA TRP A 202 20.41 -19.89 -14.18
C TRP A 202 20.73 -20.58 -12.84
N SER A 203 21.51 -19.91 -11.99
CA SER A 203 21.74 -20.34 -10.61
C SER A 203 20.48 -20.06 -9.76
N ARG A 204 20.27 -20.74 -8.62
CA ARG A 204 19.10 -20.49 -7.74
C ARG A 204 19.02 -19.06 -7.18
N LEU A 205 20.13 -18.32 -7.17
CA LEU A 205 20.22 -16.97 -6.63
C LEU A 205 19.96 -15.88 -7.68
N ASP A 206 20.05 -16.22 -8.97
CA ASP A 206 19.95 -15.28 -10.11
C ASP A 206 18.67 -15.49 -10.93
N GLN A 207 17.64 -16.12 -10.34
CA GLN A 207 16.44 -16.50 -11.09
C GLN A 207 15.59 -15.26 -11.40
N PRO A 208 15.26 -14.99 -12.68
CA PRO A 208 14.34 -13.92 -13.02
C PRO A 208 12.94 -14.26 -12.49
N GLU A 209 12.32 -13.32 -11.78
CA GLU A 209 10.90 -13.43 -11.43
C GLU A 209 10.05 -13.18 -12.68
N SER A 210 8.80 -13.64 -12.70
CA SER A 210 7.86 -13.36 -13.79
C SER A 210 7.66 -11.84 -13.97
N GLY A 211 7.65 -11.36 -15.22
CA GLY A 211 7.43 -9.94 -15.53
C GLY A 211 8.73 -9.12 -15.63
N GLN A 212 9.78 -9.69 -16.22
CA GLN A 212 11.09 -9.04 -16.33
C GLN A 212 11.66 -9.09 -17.75
N TRP A 213 12.37 -8.01 -18.14
CA TRP A 213 13.24 -7.99 -19.31
C TRP A 213 14.66 -8.32 -18.92
N VAL A 214 15.30 -9.21 -19.68
CA VAL A 214 16.64 -9.73 -19.38
C VAL A 214 17.60 -9.50 -20.54
N TRP A 215 18.74 -8.89 -20.24
CA TRP A 215 19.90 -8.87 -21.15
C TRP A 215 20.93 -9.88 -20.65
N ARG A 216 21.19 -10.90 -21.46
CA ARG A 216 22.24 -11.90 -21.16
C ARG A 216 23.56 -11.46 -21.78
N VAL A 217 24.65 -11.64 -21.03
CA VAL A 217 26.01 -11.42 -21.56
C VAL A 217 26.55 -12.75 -22.10
N PRO A 218 26.69 -12.90 -23.44
CA PRO A 218 27.02 -14.19 -24.02
C PRO A 218 28.48 -14.58 -23.75
N PRO A 219 28.75 -15.86 -23.39
CA PRO A 219 30.11 -16.33 -23.24
C PRO A 219 30.83 -16.47 -24.60
N PRO A 220 32.17 -16.54 -24.62
CA PRO A 220 32.93 -16.81 -25.84
C PRO A 220 32.54 -18.17 -26.44
N PRO A 221 32.49 -18.30 -27.78
CA PRO A 221 32.18 -19.56 -28.45
C PRO A 221 33.23 -20.61 -28.11
N GLY A 222 32.79 -21.83 -27.80
CA GLY A 222 33.68 -22.94 -27.41
C GLY A 222 34.11 -22.98 -25.94
N SER A 223 33.55 -22.11 -25.08
CA SER A 223 33.77 -22.17 -23.63
C SER A 223 32.78 -23.10 -22.93
N THR A 224 33.18 -23.68 -21.79
CA THR A 224 32.31 -24.46 -20.89
C THR A 224 31.46 -23.59 -19.97
N ILE A 225 31.48 -22.27 -20.18
CA ILE A 225 30.75 -21.31 -19.37
C ILE A 225 29.26 -21.35 -19.79
N PRO A 226 28.32 -21.48 -18.84
CA PRO A 226 26.89 -21.42 -19.14
C PRO A 226 26.50 -20.11 -19.85
N ALA A 227 25.37 -20.13 -20.57
CA ALA A 227 24.90 -18.97 -21.35
C ALA A 227 24.74 -17.67 -20.53
N ASN A 228 24.55 -17.76 -19.20
CA ASN A 228 24.45 -16.60 -18.29
C ASN A 228 25.68 -16.47 -17.36
N GLY A 229 26.73 -17.26 -17.56
CA GLY A 229 27.87 -17.36 -16.65
C GLY A 229 28.77 -16.11 -16.61
N LEU A 230 28.55 -15.15 -17.52
CA LEU A 230 29.16 -13.82 -17.48
C LEU A 230 28.27 -12.77 -16.81
N GLY A 231 27.04 -13.12 -16.44
CA GLY A 231 26.06 -12.21 -15.81
C GLY A 231 24.91 -11.81 -16.73
N ALA A 232 23.89 -11.21 -16.12
CA ALA A 232 22.73 -10.68 -16.81
C ALA A 232 22.17 -9.43 -16.12
N PHE A 233 21.49 -8.60 -16.90
CA PHE A 233 20.82 -7.40 -16.43
C PHE A 233 19.32 -7.60 -16.42
N PHE A 234 18.68 -7.30 -15.29
CA PHE A 234 17.25 -7.47 -15.10
C PHE A 234 16.58 -6.10 -14.99
N VAL A 235 15.48 -5.93 -15.70
CA VAL A 235 14.57 -4.79 -15.55
C VAL A 235 13.18 -5.33 -15.26
N LYS A 236 12.71 -5.06 -14.04
CA LYS A 236 11.33 -5.37 -13.65
C LYS A 236 10.36 -4.42 -14.34
N CYS A 237 9.31 -4.98 -14.94
CA CYS A 237 8.20 -4.21 -15.51
C CYS A 237 6.88 -4.80 -15.04
N ALA A 238 5.98 -3.95 -14.56
CA ALA A 238 4.63 -4.35 -14.16
C ALA A 238 3.79 -4.81 -15.38
N ASP A 239 3.91 -4.11 -16.51
CA ASP A 239 3.23 -4.45 -17.76
C ASP A 239 4.19 -4.35 -18.96
N ARG A 240 4.12 -5.35 -19.86
CA ARG A 240 4.93 -5.47 -21.09
C ARG A 240 4.65 -4.34 -22.07
N THR A 241 3.42 -3.81 -22.09
CA THR A 241 2.97 -2.83 -23.08
C THR A 241 2.95 -1.38 -22.59
N SER A 242 3.31 -1.12 -21.32
CA SER A 242 3.36 0.24 -20.78
C SER A 242 4.49 1.07 -21.42
N THR A 243 4.21 2.34 -21.73
CA THR A 243 5.23 3.22 -22.34
C THR A 243 6.39 3.50 -21.37
N VAL A 244 6.11 3.46 -20.06
CA VAL A 244 7.11 3.53 -19.00
C VAL A 244 8.05 2.33 -19.03
N CYS A 245 7.55 1.11 -19.22
CA CYS A 245 8.41 -0.07 -19.35
C CYS A 245 9.28 0.02 -20.60
N GLU A 246 8.72 0.48 -21.72
CA GLU A 246 9.49 0.65 -22.95
C GLU A 246 10.58 1.71 -22.79
N THR A 247 10.28 2.82 -22.11
CA THR A 247 11.26 3.86 -21.84
C THR A 247 12.33 3.39 -20.86
N ARG A 248 11.97 2.66 -19.80
CA ARG A 248 12.90 2.04 -18.87
C ARG A 248 13.85 1.07 -19.57
N LYS A 249 13.33 0.28 -20.51
CA LYS A 249 14.12 -0.62 -21.36
C LYS A 249 15.15 0.15 -22.18
N ARG A 250 14.73 1.21 -22.90
CA ARG A 250 15.63 2.04 -23.71
C ARG A 250 16.66 2.78 -22.84
N ALA A 251 16.26 3.32 -21.70
CA ALA A 251 17.13 4.03 -20.77
C ALA A 251 18.20 3.12 -20.15
N THR A 252 17.82 1.89 -19.78
CA THR A 252 18.77 0.91 -19.23
C THR A 252 19.79 0.47 -20.26
N PHE A 253 19.37 0.23 -21.51
CA PHE A 253 20.30 -0.08 -22.59
C PHE A 253 21.28 1.07 -22.86
N ARG A 254 20.79 2.32 -22.85
CA ARG A 254 21.66 3.50 -22.97
C ARG A 254 22.68 3.58 -21.83
N LEU A 255 22.26 3.36 -20.59
CA LEU A 255 23.16 3.33 -19.44
C LEU A 255 24.27 2.29 -19.62
N ILE A 256 23.93 1.05 -19.98
CA ILE A 256 24.91 -0.02 -20.23
C ILE A 256 25.89 0.38 -21.35
N SER A 257 25.37 0.98 -22.43
CA SER A 257 26.21 1.44 -23.55
C SER A 257 27.15 2.60 -23.18
N GLU A 258 26.78 3.46 -22.21
CA GLU A 258 27.66 4.51 -21.68
C GLU A 258 28.75 3.95 -20.75
N LEU A 259 28.51 2.78 -20.13
CA LEU A 259 29.48 2.10 -19.27
C LEU A 259 30.52 1.29 -20.08
N ASP A 260 30.18 0.85 -21.29
CA ASP A 260 31.09 0.10 -22.18
C ASP A 260 32.48 0.76 -22.40
N PRO A 261 32.58 2.06 -22.78
CA PRO A 261 33.88 2.71 -22.96
C PRO A 261 34.66 2.87 -21.64
N ILE A 262 33.95 2.98 -20.51
CA ILE A 262 34.58 3.04 -19.17
C ILE A 262 35.22 1.69 -18.83
N ALA A 263 34.53 0.59 -19.11
CA ALA A 263 35.06 -0.76 -18.95
C ALA A 263 36.32 -1.00 -19.81
N GLU A 264 36.33 -0.50 -21.04
CA GLU A 264 37.49 -0.58 -21.93
C GLU A 264 38.72 0.19 -21.40
N ALA A 265 38.51 1.38 -20.84
CA ALA A 265 39.56 2.16 -20.19
C ALA A 265 40.16 1.45 -18.96
N ILE A 266 39.34 0.70 -18.20
CA ILE A 266 39.81 -0.09 -17.06
C ILE A 266 40.68 -1.26 -17.51
N VAL A 267 40.25 -1.99 -18.55
CA VAL A 267 40.97 -3.17 -19.05
C VAL A 267 42.30 -2.78 -19.69
N SER A 268 42.32 -1.73 -20.52
CA SER A 268 43.54 -1.23 -21.17
C SER A 268 44.62 -0.76 -20.17
N ARG A 269 44.22 -0.23 -19.01
CA ARG A 269 45.14 0.07 -17.91
C ARG A 269 45.76 -1.20 -17.33
N ARG A 270 44.95 -2.23 -17.09
CA ARG A 270 45.41 -3.49 -16.50
C ARG A 270 46.33 -4.27 -17.44
N THR A 271 46.10 -4.19 -18.75
CA THR A 271 46.95 -4.80 -19.78
C THR A 271 48.16 -3.94 -20.16
N GLY A 272 48.34 -2.77 -19.52
CA GLY A 272 49.55 -1.94 -19.61
C GLY A 272 49.62 -1.02 -20.84
N THR A 273 48.51 -0.80 -21.56
CA THR A 273 48.49 -0.03 -22.82
C THR A 273 48.17 1.46 -22.66
N GLN A 274 47.67 1.92 -21.50
CA GLN A 274 47.42 3.34 -21.22
C GLN A 274 47.70 3.75 -19.76
N THR A 275 48.22 4.98 -19.56
CA THR A 275 48.63 5.55 -18.26
C THR A 275 47.74 6.67 -17.70
N ARG A 276 46.73 7.17 -18.44
CA ARG A 276 45.79 8.19 -17.93
C ARG A 276 44.36 7.68 -17.94
N LEU A 277 43.63 7.99 -16.86
CA LEU A 277 42.19 7.79 -16.77
C LEU A 277 41.53 9.08 -16.27
N PRO A 278 40.46 9.55 -16.92
CA PRO A 278 39.43 10.29 -16.22
C PRO A 278 38.43 9.28 -15.63
N LEU A 279 38.87 8.38 -14.73
CA LEU A 279 37.93 7.63 -13.86
C LEU A 279 37.53 8.56 -12.72
N THR A 280 36.92 9.68 -13.08
CA THR A 280 36.30 10.57 -12.11
C THR A 280 34.94 9.99 -11.77
N ASP A 281 34.59 9.96 -10.49
CA ASP A 281 33.20 9.73 -10.04
C ASP A 281 32.17 10.57 -10.83
N GLY A 282 32.61 11.66 -11.46
CA GLY A 282 31.86 12.45 -12.44
C GLY A 282 31.29 11.67 -13.63
N ALA A 283 31.98 10.66 -14.18
CA ALA A 283 31.47 9.87 -15.32
C ALA A 283 30.30 8.96 -14.90
N ILE A 284 30.44 8.31 -13.75
CA ILE A 284 29.37 7.49 -13.14
C ILE A 284 28.18 8.37 -12.74
N ARG A 285 28.44 9.53 -12.12
CA ARG A 285 27.41 10.51 -11.77
C ARG A 285 26.70 11.08 -13.01
N ALA A 286 27.43 11.31 -14.11
CA ALA A 286 26.86 11.79 -15.36
C ALA A 286 25.94 10.74 -16.01
N ALA A 287 26.38 9.49 -16.06
CA ALA A 287 25.57 8.38 -16.59
C ALA A 287 24.29 8.18 -15.76
N LYS A 288 24.39 8.22 -14.43
CA LYS A 288 23.24 8.18 -13.52
C LYS A 288 22.29 9.36 -13.74
N ALA A 289 22.82 10.57 -13.87
CA ALA A 289 22.00 11.77 -14.08
C ALA A 289 21.23 11.73 -15.41
N ARG A 290 21.86 11.22 -16.48
CA ARG A 290 21.23 11.04 -17.80
C ARG A 290 20.14 9.96 -17.79
N TYR A 291 20.38 8.86 -17.08
CA TYR A 291 19.34 7.85 -16.88
C TYR A 291 18.11 8.44 -16.16
N LEU A 292 18.33 9.18 -15.07
CA LEU A 292 17.27 9.80 -14.29
C LEU A 292 16.51 10.89 -15.08
N SER A 293 17.20 11.65 -15.95
CA SER A 293 16.54 12.67 -16.78
C SER A 293 15.60 12.04 -17.80
N VAL A 294 16.03 10.98 -18.50
CA VAL A 294 15.19 10.26 -19.48
C VAL A 294 13.97 9.62 -18.81
N MET A 295 14.13 9.06 -17.60
CA MET A 295 13.01 8.50 -16.86
C MET A 295 12.03 9.57 -16.38
N ARG A 296 12.53 10.74 -15.94
CA ARG A 296 11.67 11.85 -15.53
C ARG A 296 10.84 12.40 -16.70
N GLU A 297 11.43 12.53 -17.90
CA GLU A 297 10.72 12.96 -19.11
C GLU A 297 9.62 11.97 -19.50
N ALA A 298 9.87 10.66 -19.34
CA ALA A 298 8.89 9.62 -19.64
C ALA A 298 7.65 9.68 -18.75
N VAL A 299 7.85 9.94 -17.45
CA VAL A 299 6.76 10.09 -16.47
C VAL A 299 5.91 11.34 -16.80
N VAL A 300 6.56 12.46 -17.15
CA VAL A 300 5.85 13.71 -17.48
C VAL A 300 5.02 13.61 -18.76
N MET A 301 5.39 12.75 -19.71
CA MET A 301 4.63 12.55 -20.96
C MET A 301 3.37 11.68 -20.80
N GLU A 302 3.20 10.95 -19.69
CA GLU A 302 1.99 10.17 -19.42
C GLU A 302 0.92 10.92 -18.59
N MET A 303 1.25 12.09 -18.02
CA MET A 303 0.30 12.99 -17.32
C MET A 303 -0.47 13.90 -18.29
#